data_AF-A0A2P8APJ5-F1
#
_entry.id   AF-A0A2P8APJ5-F1
#
_cell.length_a   1.000
_cell.length_b   1.000
_cell.length_c   1.000
_cell.angle_alpha   90.00
_cell.angle_beta   90.00
_cell.angle_gamma   90.00
#
_symmetry.space_group_name_H-M   'P 1'
#
loop_
_entity.id
_entity.type
_entity.pdbx_description
1 polymer ?
#
loop_
_entity_poly.entity_id
_entity_poly.type
_entity_poly.pdbx_seq_one_letter_code
_entity_poly.pdbx_strand_id
1 'polypeptide(L)' 'MLAAARPAALEVGGRADLAVFGADGSCLATVVAGRLVHRRA' A
#
# COMPACT_ATOMS: atom_id res chain seq x y z
N MET A 1 -21.70 5.89 -6.40
CA MET A 1 -20.54 5.45 -7.20
C MET A 1 -19.29 5.91 -6.46
N LEU A 2 -18.43 4.99 -5.99
CA LEU A 2 -17.20 5.37 -5.29
C LEU A 2 -16.14 5.77 -6.32
N ALA A 3 -15.39 6.84 -6.06
CA ALA A 3 -14.26 7.20 -6.91
C ALA A 3 -13.26 6.04 -6.98
N ALA A 4 -12.72 5.78 -8.16
CA ALA A 4 -11.65 4.80 -8.32
C ALA A 4 -10.46 5.23 -7.45
N ALA A 5 -9.89 4.29 -6.70
CA ALA A 5 -8.70 4.54 -5.92
C ALA A 5 -7.55 4.91 -6.87
N ARG A 6 -7.09 6.16 -6.79
CA ARG A 6 -5.86 6.59 -7.47
C ARG A 6 -4.67 6.15 -6.62
N PRO A 7 -3.64 5.50 -7.19
CA PRO A 7 -2.39 5.25 -6.48
C PRO A 7 -1.83 6.57 -5.97
N ALA A 8 -1.68 6.69 -4.65
CA ALA A 8 -0.99 7.84 -4.08
C ALA A 8 0.49 7.76 -4.45
N ALA A 9 1.06 8.87 -4.92
CA ALA A 9 2.50 8.95 -5.11
C ALA A 9 3.19 8.77 -3.75
N LEU A 10 4.24 7.96 -3.73
CA LEU A 10 5.08 7.81 -2.55
C LEU A 10 6.12 8.92 -2.54
N GLU A 11 5.92 9.86 -1.62
CA GLU A 11 6.81 11.01 -1.43
C GLU A 11 7.58 10.87 -0.12
N VAL A 12 8.84 11.30 -0.10
CA VAL A 12 9.64 11.34 1.12
C VAL A 12 9.00 12.32 2.12
N GLY A 13 8.76 11.86 3.35
CA GLY A 13 8.06 12.63 4.38
C GLY A 13 6.53 12.66 4.21
N GLY A 14 5.99 12.05 3.16
CA GLY A 14 4.56 11.88 2.94
C GLY A 14 3.93 10.80 3.83
N ARG A 15 2.60 10.67 3.75
CA ARG A 15 1.86 9.62 4.48
C ARG A 15 2.24 8.24 3.93
N ALA A 16 2.64 7.33 4.81
CA ALA A 16 3.00 5.97 4.45
C ALA A 16 1.76 5.07 4.32
N ASP A 17 1.00 5.27 3.24
CA ASP A 17 -0.08 4.40 2.79
C ASP A 17 0.35 3.68 1.52
N LEU A 18 0.67 2.39 1.61
CA LEU A 18 1.12 1.62 0.45
C LEU A 18 0.79 0.13 0.57
N ALA A 19 0.77 -0.54 -0.58
CA ALA A 19 0.74 -1.99 -0.68
C ALA A 19 1.90 -2.47 -1.55
N VAL A 20 2.56 -3.54 -1.12
CA VAL A 20 3.64 -4.19 -1.85
C VAL A 20 3.08 -5.45 -2.50
N PHE A 21 3.29 -5.59 -3.79
CA PHE A 21 2.84 -6.75 -4.56
C PHE A 21 4.03 -7.53 -5.10
N GLY A 22 3.92 -8.86 -5.08
CA GLY A 22 4.86 -9.75 -5.76
C GLY A 22 4.69 -9.69 -7.27
N ALA A 23 5.63 -10.29 -8.00
CA ALA A 23 5.55 -10.38 -9.46
C ALA A 23 4.34 -11.19 -9.95
N ASP A 24 3.80 -12.07 -9.10
CA ASP A 24 2.56 -12.83 -9.30
C ASP A 24 1.28 -12.01 -9.01
N GLY A 25 1.44 -10.74 -8.62
CA GLY A 25 0.34 -9.86 -8.21
C GLY A 25 -0.16 -10.11 -6.79
N SER A 26 0.44 -11.02 -6.02
CA SER A 26 0.03 -11.28 -4.65
C SER A 26 0.40 -10.12 -3.71
N CYS A 27 -0.48 -9.78 -2.77
CA CYS A 27 -0.15 -8.79 -1.74
C CYS A 27 0.82 -9.41 -0.74
N LEU A 28 1.98 -8.79 -0.58
CA LEU A 28 3.02 -9.21 0.36
C LEU A 28 2.96 -8.40 1.66
N ALA A 29 2.61 -7.11 1.57
CA ALA A 29 2.52 -6.23 2.73
C ALA A 29 1.58 -5.05 2.46
N THR A 30 0.89 -4.59 3.49
CA THR A 30 0.11 -3.34 3.46
C THR A 30 0.48 -2.47 4.64
N VAL A 31 0.78 -1.20 4.37
CA VAL A 31 1.06 -0.17 5.37
C VAL A 31 -0.03 0.89 5.31
N VAL A 32 -0.57 1.27 6.47
CA VAL A 32 -1.53 2.37 6.61
C VAL A 32 -1.07 3.30 7.73
N ALA A 33 -0.92 4.58 7.42
CA ALA A 33 -0.42 5.61 8.31
C ALA A 33 0.89 5.20 9.02
N GLY A 34 1.78 4.51 8.30
CA GLY A 34 3.07 4.03 8.82
C GLY A 34 2.99 2.75 9.67
N ARG A 35 1.84 2.07 9.73
CA ARG A 35 1.68 0.79 10.45
C ARG A 35 1.53 -0.35 9.46
N LEU A 36 2.30 -1.43 9.65
CA LEU A 36 2.16 -2.66 8.89
C LEU A 36 0.90 -3.41 9.34
N VAL A 37 -0.17 -3.32 8.56
CA VAL A 37 -1.48 -3.92 8.88
C VAL A 37 -1.66 -5.32 8.28
N HIS A 38 -0.89 -5.62 7.24
CA HIS A 38 -0.85 -6.94 6.63
C HIS A 38 0.60 -7.29 6.29
N ARG A 39 0.96 -8.56 6.49
CA ARG A 39 2.18 -9.16 5.95
C ARG A 39 1.88 -10.61 5.56
N ARG A 40 2.46 -11.04 4.45
CA ARG A 40 2.50 -12.44 4.06
C ARG A 40 3.72 -13.11 4.71
N ALA A 41 3.55 -14.34 5.20
CA ALA A 41 4.61 -15.16 5.80
C ALA A 41 5.49 -15.80 4.72
#